data_AF-A0A0C2YZW7-F1
#
_entry.id   AF-A0A0C2YZW7-F1
#
_cell.length_a   1.000
_cell.length_b   1.000
_cell.length_c   1.000
_cell.angle_alpha   90.00
_cell.angle_beta   90.00
_cell.angle_gamma   90.00
#
_symmetry.space_group_name_H-M   'P 1'
#
loop_
_entity.id
_entity.type
_entity.pdbx_description
1 polymer ?
#
loop_
_entity_poly.entity_id
_entity_poly.type
_entity_poly.pdbx_seq_one_letter_code
_entity_poly.pdbx_strand_id
1 'polypeptide(L)'
;MGIKTVILASTLSFLLVGCTKAPITGRNQLIMLDSKQELALGYQSAKEVLQTQKISKDATKTAMVNRAGQKIALATGKSDYAWEFFLIDNDKEANAFCLPGGKVFVYSGIFKYASTEDELASVMGHEIAHALARHGAERMSQSQLTAMGGQILQSVMVGKGNAQNTALVMQAFGIGSQLGIALPFSREQEYEADHIGLILSAKAGYNPNAALTFWEKFAKDGSNGPEYLSTHPAGANRIAKLKTLIPSAMQYYKK
;
A
#
# COMPACT_ATOMS: atom_id res chain seq x y z
N MET A 1 -1.05 -41.45 25.38
CA MET A 1 -1.34 -40.54 24.25
C MET A 1 -0.19 -40.62 23.26
N GLY A 2 -0.46 -41.05 22.02
CA GLY A 2 0.59 -41.29 21.04
C GLY A 2 1.24 -40.00 20.54
N ILE A 3 2.53 -40.07 20.23
CA ILE A 3 3.35 -38.97 19.66
C ILE A 3 2.65 -38.28 18.47
N LYS A 4 1.84 -39.01 17.70
CA LYS A 4 1.04 -38.48 16.58
C LYS A 4 0.00 -37.43 17.00
N THR A 5 -0.59 -37.55 18.19
CA THR A 5 -1.61 -36.61 18.69
C THR A 5 -0.99 -35.30 19.18
N VAL A 6 0.25 -35.36 19.69
CA VAL A 6 0.99 -34.17 20.16
C VAL A 6 1.49 -33.32 18.99
N ILE A 7 1.90 -33.95 17.88
CA ILE A 7 2.34 -33.22 16.67
C ILE A 7 1.17 -32.44 16.05
N LEU A 8 -0.03 -33.04 15.94
CA LEU A 8 -1.19 -32.38 15.34
C LEU A 8 -1.69 -31.16 16.14
N ALA A 9 -1.62 -31.21 17.47
CA ALA A 9 -1.98 -30.09 18.35
C ALA A 9 -0.94 -28.95 18.33
N SER A 10 0.33 -29.29 18.09
CA SER A 10 1.43 -28.32 17.99
C SER A 10 1.38 -27.54 16.68
N THR A 11 1.01 -28.18 15.56
CA THR A 11 0.87 -27.51 14.25
C THR A 11 -0.33 -26.56 14.21
N LEU A 12 -1.40 -26.86 14.95
CA LEU A 12 -2.61 -26.03 14.99
C LEU A 12 -2.43 -24.75 15.82
N SER A 13 -1.54 -24.78 16.82
CA SER A 13 -1.26 -23.61 17.68
C SER A 13 -0.41 -22.53 16.99
N PHE A 14 0.31 -22.85 15.91
CA PHE A 14 1.10 -21.87 15.15
C PHE A 14 0.28 -21.03 14.16
N LEU A 15 -0.94 -21.43 13.82
CA LEU A 15 -1.77 -20.74 12.83
C LEU A 15 -2.52 -19.52 13.38
N LEU A 16 -2.44 -19.24 14.68
CA LEU A 16 -3.19 -18.16 15.33
C LEU A 16 -2.45 -16.80 15.40
N VAL A 17 -1.18 -16.73 14.98
CA VAL A 17 -0.31 -15.55 15.25
C VAL A 17 -0.39 -14.47 14.14
N GLY A 18 -1.07 -14.71 13.03
CA GLY A 18 -1.07 -13.79 11.88
C GLY A 18 -2.33 -12.94 11.67
N CYS A 19 -3.41 -13.16 12.43
CA CYS A 19 -4.67 -12.42 12.19
C CYS A 19 -4.66 -11.04 12.86
N THR A 20 -4.82 -9.99 12.07
CA THR A 20 -4.96 -8.59 12.52
C THR A 20 -6.16 -7.92 11.85
N LYS A 21 -6.54 -6.73 12.32
CA LYS A 21 -7.60 -5.91 11.71
C LYS A 21 -7.03 -4.68 11.01
N ALA A 22 -7.55 -4.38 9.83
CA ALA A 22 -7.31 -3.12 9.14
C ALA A 22 -7.90 -1.95 9.95
N PRO A 23 -7.21 -0.79 10.02
CA PRO A 23 -7.71 0.38 10.72
C PRO A 23 -8.96 0.94 10.01
N ILE A 24 -9.87 1.53 10.79
CA ILE A 24 -11.14 2.15 10.35
C ILE A 24 -12.16 1.15 9.78
N THR A 25 -11.79 0.27 8.84
CA THR A 25 -12.71 -0.70 8.24
C THR A 25 -12.92 -1.95 9.10
N GLY A 26 -11.94 -2.31 9.93
CA GLY A 26 -11.99 -3.50 10.78
C GLY A 26 -11.91 -4.83 10.02
N ARG A 27 -11.53 -4.81 8.73
CA ARG A 27 -11.37 -6.01 7.90
C ARG A 27 -10.32 -6.94 8.51
N ASN A 28 -10.61 -8.24 8.59
CA ASN A 28 -9.63 -9.22 9.03
C ASN A 28 -8.56 -9.42 7.94
N GLN A 29 -7.30 -9.44 8.34
CA GLN A 29 -6.15 -9.61 7.48
C GLN A 29 -5.21 -10.67 8.07
N LEU A 30 -4.56 -11.44 7.21
CA LEU A 30 -3.52 -12.37 7.60
C LEU A 30 -2.15 -11.77 7.26
N ILE A 31 -1.44 -11.31 8.28
CA ILE A 31 -0.11 -10.71 8.18
C ILE A 31 0.86 -11.51 9.05
N MET A 32 1.76 -12.24 8.41
CA MET A 32 2.83 -13.00 9.07
C MET A 32 4.09 -12.17 9.28
N LEU A 33 4.23 -11.06 8.56
CA LEU A 33 5.37 -10.16 8.67
C LEU A 33 5.30 -9.33 9.96
N ASP A 34 6.34 -9.44 10.78
CA ASP A 34 6.48 -8.63 11.99
C ASP A 34 6.62 -7.13 11.66
N SER A 35 6.04 -6.27 12.50
CA SER A 35 6.02 -4.82 12.26
C SER A 35 7.41 -4.20 12.26
N LYS A 36 8.38 -4.68 13.06
CA LYS A 36 9.76 -4.16 13.02
C LYS A 36 10.45 -4.54 11.72
N GLN A 37 10.25 -5.76 11.26
CA GLN A 37 10.77 -6.21 9.98
C GLN A 37 10.17 -5.41 8.82
N GLU A 38 8.87 -5.16 8.84
CA GLU A 38 8.17 -4.33 7.85
C GLU A 38 8.73 -2.89 7.82
N LEU A 39 8.95 -2.27 8.98
CA LEU A 39 9.55 -0.93 9.08
C LEU A 39 10.98 -0.92 8.52
N ALA A 40 11.79 -1.91 8.86
CA ALA A 40 13.16 -2.02 8.36
C ALA A 40 13.21 -2.14 6.83
N LEU A 41 12.31 -2.94 6.25
CA LEU A 41 12.15 -3.05 4.79
C LEU A 41 11.72 -1.71 4.18
N GLY A 42 10.74 -1.03 4.79
CA GLY A 42 10.29 0.29 4.32
C GLY A 42 11.43 1.33 4.27
N TYR A 43 12.27 1.40 5.31
CA TYR A 43 13.41 2.32 5.33
C TYR A 43 14.50 1.95 4.34
N GLN A 44 14.78 0.65 4.17
CA GLN A 44 15.74 0.19 3.17
C GLN A 44 15.27 0.53 1.75
N SER A 45 14.01 0.26 1.41
CA SER A 45 13.42 0.61 0.11
C SER A 45 13.39 2.12 -0.12
N ALA A 46 13.11 2.92 0.92
CA ALA A 46 13.15 4.38 0.80
C ALA A 46 14.55 4.88 0.43
N LYS A 47 15.61 4.31 1.02
CA LYS A 47 16.99 4.63 0.68
C LYS A 47 17.30 4.30 -0.79
N GLU A 48 16.85 3.16 -1.27
CA GLU A 48 17.03 2.75 -2.67
C GLU A 48 16.32 3.69 -3.65
N VAL A 49 15.08 4.10 -3.34
CA VAL A 49 14.34 5.08 -4.15
C VAL A 49 15.11 6.40 -4.19
N LEU A 50 15.56 6.93 -3.05
CA LEU A 50 16.31 8.19 -2.97
C LEU A 50 17.68 8.14 -3.67
N GLN A 51 18.27 6.95 -3.81
CA GLN A 51 19.53 6.76 -4.56
C GLN A 51 19.33 6.68 -6.07
N THR A 52 18.17 6.23 -6.53
CA THR A 52 17.90 5.93 -7.94
C THR A 52 17.04 6.98 -8.62
N GLN A 53 16.20 7.68 -7.86
CA GLN A 53 15.27 8.68 -8.36
C GLN A 53 15.82 10.10 -8.15
N LYS A 54 15.48 11.00 -9.08
CA LYS A 54 15.84 12.42 -8.98
C LYS A 54 14.79 13.18 -8.19
N ILE A 55 15.20 13.91 -7.15
CA ILE A 55 14.30 14.80 -6.40
C ILE A 55 14.01 16.06 -7.20
N SER A 56 12.75 16.47 -7.24
CA SER A 56 12.32 17.66 -7.96
C SER A 56 12.84 18.94 -7.32
N LYS A 57 13.15 19.92 -8.17
CA LYS A 57 13.52 21.28 -7.77
C LYS A 57 12.33 22.25 -7.78
N ASP A 58 11.13 21.78 -8.12
CA ASP A 58 9.91 22.58 -8.12
C ASP A 58 9.48 22.86 -6.66
N ALA A 59 9.87 24.02 -6.15
CA ALA A 59 9.61 24.42 -4.77
C ALA A 59 8.10 24.52 -4.47
N THR A 60 7.30 24.97 -5.43
CA THR A 60 5.85 25.16 -5.27
C THR A 60 5.14 23.83 -5.10
N LYS A 61 5.38 22.87 -6.00
CA LYS A 61 4.80 21.53 -5.91
C LYS A 61 5.35 20.75 -4.72
N THR A 62 6.64 20.89 -4.42
CA THR A 62 7.25 20.26 -3.24
C THR A 62 6.61 20.78 -1.95
N ALA A 63 6.35 22.08 -1.85
CA ALA A 63 5.65 22.65 -0.70
C ALA A 63 4.21 22.15 -0.60
N MET A 64 3.52 21.97 -1.73
CA MET A 64 2.16 21.40 -1.76
C MET A 64 2.14 19.95 -1.28
N VAL A 65 3.04 19.09 -1.80
CA VAL A 65 3.20 17.69 -1.35
C VAL A 65 3.48 17.62 0.16
N ASN A 66 4.39 18.47 0.66
CA ASN A 66 4.70 18.49 2.09
C ASN A 66 3.51 18.93 2.94
N ARG A 67 2.80 20.01 2.56
CA ARG A 67 1.63 20.48 3.32
C ARG A 67 0.51 19.44 3.36
N ALA A 68 0.14 18.89 2.21
CA ALA A 68 -0.91 17.88 2.11
C ALA A 68 -0.53 16.62 2.89
N GLY A 69 0.69 16.12 2.67
CA GLY A 69 1.22 14.96 3.36
C GLY A 69 1.23 15.12 4.89
N GLN A 70 1.75 16.24 5.40
CA GLN A 70 1.81 16.49 6.84
C GLN A 70 0.42 16.55 7.48
N LYS A 71 -0.54 17.24 6.86
CA LYS A 71 -1.92 17.29 7.38
C LYS A 71 -2.57 15.90 7.42
N ILE A 72 -2.37 15.09 6.37
CA ILE A 72 -2.89 13.72 6.32
C ILE A 72 -2.20 12.83 7.35
N ALA A 73 -0.87 12.92 7.48
CA ALA A 73 -0.09 12.19 8.49
C ALA A 73 -0.59 12.50 9.92
N LEU A 74 -0.85 13.76 10.23
CA LEU A 74 -1.46 14.15 11.52
C LEU A 74 -2.83 13.49 11.71
N ALA A 75 -3.67 13.46 10.67
CA ALA A 75 -4.99 12.82 10.71
C ALA A 75 -4.95 11.30 10.94
N THR A 76 -3.82 10.64 10.68
CA THR A 76 -3.64 9.20 10.94
C THR A 76 -3.56 8.87 12.43
N GLY A 77 -3.09 9.82 13.26
CA GLY A 77 -2.73 9.57 14.66
C GLY A 77 -1.54 8.61 14.87
N LYS A 78 -0.81 8.27 13.80
CA LYS A 78 0.25 7.25 13.83
C LYS A 78 1.60 7.88 14.16
N SER A 79 1.97 7.83 15.45
CA SER A 79 3.17 8.46 16.01
C SER A 79 4.46 7.64 15.87
N ASP A 80 4.36 6.34 15.59
CA ASP A 80 5.49 5.44 15.38
C ASP A 80 6.07 5.50 13.96
N TYR A 81 5.45 6.26 13.05
CA TYR A 81 5.96 6.50 11.70
C TYR A 81 6.74 7.81 11.63
N ALA A 82 7.89 7.76 10.96
CA ALA A 82 8.72 8.91 10.68
C ALA A 82 8.30 9.49 9.31
N TRP A 83 7.23 10.28 9.29
CA TRP A 83 6.65 10.78 8.05
C TRP A 83 7.61 11.70 7.28
N GLU A 84 7.87 11.36 6.01
CA GLU A 84 8.64 12.18 5.07
C GLU A 84 7.98 12.13 3.69
N PHE A 85 7.98 13.27 2.99
CA PHE A 85 7.27 13.42 1.73
C PHE A 85 8.22 13.94 0.65
N PHE A 86 8.33 13.21 -0.45
CA PHE A 86 9.27 13.48 -1.52
C PHE A 86 8.53 13.68 -2.85
N LEU A 87 8.92 14.73 -3.57
CA LEU A 87 8.52 14.93 -4.96
C LEU A 87 9.63 14.42 -5.89
N ILE A 88 9.33 13.40 -6.68
CA ILE A 88 10.21 12.83 -7.69
C ILE A 88 10.05 13.60 -9.01
N ASP A 89 11.17 13.96 -9.63
CA ASP A 89 11.26 14.67 -10.91
C ASP A 89 11.05 13.72 -12.09
N ASN A 90 9.80 13.32 -12.30
CA ASN A 90 9.40 12.49 -13.43
C ASN A 90 8.00 12.90 -13.88
N ASP A 91 7.94 13.77 -14.89
CA ASP A 91 6.71 14.35 -15.43
C ASP A 91 5.98 13.42 -16.40
N LYS A 92 6.62 12.31 -16.80
CA LYS A 92 6.05 11.30 -17.68
C LYS A 92 5.19 10.31 -16.92
N GLU A 93 5.58 10.00 -15.68
CA GLU A 93 4.87 9.05 -14.82
C GLU A 93 3.94 9.77 -13.85
N ALA A 94 2.65 9.50 -13.97
CA ALA A 94 1.67 9.87 -12.95
C ALA A 94 1.60 8.73 -11.94
N ASN A 95 2.29 8.86 -10.81
CA ASN A 95 2.36 7.83 -9.77
C ASN A 95 2.59 8.44 -8.38
N ALA A 96 2.24 7.70 -7.34
CA ALA A 96 2.60 7.97 -5.96
C ALA A 96 2.58 6.65 -5.17
N PHE A 97 3.35 6.56 -4.08
CA PHE A 97 3.28 5.43 -3.17
C PHE A 97 3.73 5.81 -1.76
N CYS A 98 3.29 5.02 -0.78
CA CYS A 98 3.74 5.13 0.62
C CYS A 98 4.38 3.82 1.08
N LEU A 99 5.63 3.91 1.54
CA LEU A 99 6.32 2.78 2.17
C LEU A 99 6.01 2.71 3.67
N PRO A 100 6.11 1.51 4.28
CA PRO A 100 6.02 1.36 5.72
C PRO A 100 6.99 2.31 6.45
N GLY A 101 6.54 2.86 7.57
CA GLY A 101 7.33 3.84 8.34
C GLY A 101 7.17 5.29 7.87
N GLY A 102 6.30 5.54 6.88
CA GLY A 102 5.80 6.87 6.53
C GLY A 102 6.59 7.60 5.45
N LYS A 103 7.29 6.89 4.57
CA LYS A 103 8.01 7.51 3.44
C LYS A 103 7.09 7.56 2.22
N VAL A 104 6.66 8.75 1.84
CA VAL A 104 5.72 8.97 0.74
C VAL A 104 6.45 9.60 -0.44
N PHE A 105 6.29 9.00 -1.61
CA PHE A 105 6.91 9.45 -2.85
C PHE A 105 5.81 9.80 -3.85
N VAL A 106 5.90 10.99 -4.44
CA VAL A 106 4.93 11.51 -5.42
C VAL A 106 5.70 11.86 -6.68
N TYR A 107 5.26 11.38 -7.84
CA TYR A 107 5.91 11.65 -9.13
C TYR A 107 5.29 12.90 -9.74
N SER A 108 6.12 13.80 -10.29
CA SER A 108 5.65 15.09 -10.80
C SER A 108 4.62 14.98 -11.94
N GLY A 109 4.56 13.86 -12.65
CA GLY A 109 3.54 13.59 -13.66
C GLY A 109 2.12 13.48 -13.09
N ILE A 110 1.94 13.22 -11.79
CA ILE A 110 0.61 13.13 -11.16
C ILE A 110 -0.16 14.44 -11.26
N PHE A 111 0.54 15.57 -11.32
CA PHE A 111 -0.04 16.92 -11.37
C PHE A 111 -0.79 17.22 -12.68
N LYS A 112 -0.69 16.35 -13.69
CA LYS A 112 -1.57 16.40 -14.87
C LYS A 112 -3.04 16.13 -14.50
N TYR A 113 -3.27 15.34 -13.46
CA TYR A 113 -4.60 14.91 -13.01
C TYR A 113 -4.94 15.50 -11.63
N ALA A 114 -3.96 15.56 -10.72
CA ALA A 114 -4.07 16.19 -9.40
C ALA A 114 -3.69 17.67 -9.46
N SER A 115 -4.54 18.47 -10.10
CA SER A 115 -4.29 19.90 -10.37
C SER A 115 -4.50 20.81 -9.16
N THR A 116 -5.19 20.33 -8.13
CA THR A 116 -5.48 21.06 -6.89
C THR A 116 -4.91 20.33 -5.67
N GLU A 117 -4.71 21.04 -4.56
CA GLU A 117 -4.22 20.42 -3.32
C GLU A 117 -5.22 19.40 -2.75
N ASP A 118 -6.54 19.60 -2.91
CA ASP A 118 -7.57 18.61 -2.55
C ASP A 118 -7.45 17.31 -3.37
N GLU A 119 -7.20 17.42 -4.68
CA GLU A 119 -7.01 16.25 -5.54
C GLU A 119 -5.71 15.51 -5.20
N LEU A 120 -4.62 16.24 -4.96
CA LEU A 120 -3.36 15.65 -4.49
C LEU A 120 -3.55 14.95 -3.14
N ALA A 121 -4.29 15.58 -2.22
CA ALA A 121 -4.61 15.00 -0.92
C ALA A 121 -5.38 13.69 -1.05
N SER A 122 -6.28 13.56 -2.02
CA SER A 122 -6.98 12.30 -2.27
C SER A 122 -6.05 11.16 -2.67
N VAL A 123 -5.06 11.43 -3.53
CA VAL A 123 -4.01 10.46 -3.93
C VAL A 123 -3.15 10.10 -2.73
N MET A 124 -2.62 11.10 -2.03
CA MET A 124 -1.74 10.86 -0.87
C MET A 124 -2.47 10.15 0.27
N GLY A 125 -3.74 10.48 0.51
CA GLY A 125 -4.60 9.82 1.49
C GLY A 125 -4.80 8.34 1.17
N HIS A 126 -4.99 8.01 -0.11
CA HIS A 126 -5.06 6.63 -0.59
C HIS A 126 -3.72 5.88 -0.36
N GLU A 127 -2.59 6.47 -0.73
CA GLU A 127 -1.28 5.81 -0.51
C GLU A 127 -0.98 5.60 0.98
N ILE A 128 -1.24 6.61 1.81
CA ILE A 128 -1.08 6.51 3.26
C ILE A 128 -2.01 5.43 3.83
N ALA A 129 -3.23 5.30 3.30
CA ALA A 129 -4.15 4.24 3.70
C ALA A 129 -3.60 2.84 3.43
N HIS A 130 -2.92 2.60 2.31
CA HIS A 130 -2.25 1.32 2.05
C HIS A 130 -1.21 0.98 3.12
N ALA A 131 -0.41 1.97 3.53
CA ALA A 131 0.61 1.78 4.57
C ALA A 131 -0.04 1.56 5.95
N LEU A 132 -1.08 2.31 6.30
CA LEU A 132 -1.81 2.13 7.57
C LEU A 132 -2.50 0.77 7.67
N ALA A 133 -3.13 0.33 6.57
CA ALA A 133 -3.78 -0.97 6.48
C ALA A 133 -2.77 -2.11 6.22
N ARG A 134 -1.47 -1.82 6.16
CA ARG A 134 -0.38 -2.79 5.99
C ARG A 134 -0.61 -3.70 4.78
N HIS A 135 -1.20 -3.17 3.69
CA HIS A 135 -1.54 -3.95 2.50
C HIS A 135 -0.32 -4.59 1.84
N GLY A 136 0.84 -3.92 1.88
CA GLY A 136 2.11 -4.49 1.43
C GLY A 136 2.51 -5.73 2.22
N ALA A 137 2.47 -5.65 3.56
CA ALA A 137 2.78 -6.78 4.44
C ALA A 137 1.77 -7.93 4.31
N GLU A 138 0.48 -7.62 4.16
CA GLU A 138 -0.57 -8.60 3.88
C GLU A 138 -0.27 -9.35 2.57
N ARG A 139 0.07 -8.63 1.51
CA ARG A 139 0.42 -9.22 0.21
C ARG A 139 1.68 -10.07 0.26
N MET A 140 2.72 -9.60 0.96
CA MET A 140 3.93 -10.39 1.18
C MET A 140 3.62 -11.69 1.93
N SER A 141 2.74 -11.63 2.92
CA SER A 141 2.32 -12.81 3.70
C SER A 141 1.53 -13.80 2.83
N GLN A 142 0.60 -13.33 2.01
CA GLN A 142 -0.14 -14.16 1.05
C GLN A 142 0.80 -14.83 0.03
N SER A 143 1.81 -14.10 -0.45
CA SER A 143 2.83 -14.61 -1.36
C SER A 143 3.66 -15.73 -0.73
N GLN A 144 4.11 -15.55 0.52
CA GLN A 144 4.82 -16.57 1.29
C GLN A 144 3.96 -17.82 1.51
N LEU A 145 2.70 -17.67 1.89
CA LEU A 145 1.77 -18.80 2.06
C LEU A 145 1.56 -19.56 0.76
N THR A 146 1.38 -18.86 -0.36
CA THR A 146 1.22 -19.47 -1.68
C THR A 146 2.47 -20.26 -2.06
N ALA A 147 3.66 -19.72 -1.80
CA ALA A 147 4.93 -20.40 -2.04
C ALA A 147 5.07 -21.68 -1.20
N MET A 148 4.79 -21.59 0.10
CA MET A 148 4.82 -22.74 1.02
C MET A 148 3.80 -23.81 0.62
N GLY A 149 2.59 -23.42 0.25
CA GLY A 149 1.55 -24.32 -0.26
C GLY A 149 2.00 -25.04 -1.53
N GLY A 150 2.61 -24.31 -2.47
CA GLY A 150 3.20 -24.88 -3.68
C GLY A 150 4.30 -25.90 -3.38
N GLN A 151 5.17 -25.61 -2.40
CA GLN A 151 6.22 -26.54 -1.96
C GLN A 151 5.65 -27.80 -1.31
N ILE A 152 4.62 -27.68 -0.47
CA ILE A 152 3.95 -28.84 0.13
C ILE A 152 3.34 -29.71 -0.97
N LEU A 153 2.58 -29.11 -1.90
CA LEU A 153 1.99 -29.83 -3.03
C LEU A 153 3.06 -30.51 -3.88
N GLN A 154 4.17 -29.84 -4.19
CA GLN A 154 5.29 -30.43 -4.93
C GLN A 154 5.97 -31.57 -4.15
N SER A 155 6.16 -31.42 -2.84
CA SER A 155 6.79 -32.46 -2.00
C SER A 155 5.92 -33.71 -1.88
N VAL A 156 4.59 -33.55 -1.87
CA VAL A 156 3.61 -34.63 -1.88
C VAL A 156 3.53 -35.30 -3.26
N MET A 157 3.67 -34.53 -4.35
CA MET A 157 3.63 -35.07 -5.72
C MET A 157 4.96 -35.67 -6.20
N VAL A 158 6.12 -35.22 -5.70
CA VAL A 158 7.44 -35.62 -6.24
C VAL A 158 8.19 -36.60 -5.32
N GLY A 159 7.84 -36.73 -4.04
CA GLY A 159 8.48 -37.67 -3.12
C GLY A 159 9.95 -37.32 -2.82
N LYS A 160 10.22 -36.75 -1.62
CA LYS A 160 11.55 -36.36 -1.08
C LYS A 160 12.30 -35.36 -1.98
N GLY A 161 12.16 -34.04 -1.80
CA GLY A 161 12.62 -33.30 -0.64
C GLY A 161 14.09 -32.90 -0.79
N ASN A 162 14.39 -31.85 -1.56
CA ASN A 162 15.75 -31.30 -1.68
C ASN A 162 15.84 -29.93 -0.99
N ALA A 163 16.61 -29.86 0.10
CA ALA A 163 16.70 -28.68 0.99
C ALA A 163 17.30 -27.43 0.33
N GLN A 164 17.93 -27.57 -0.85
CA GLN A 164 18.45 -26.46 -1.66
C GLN A 164 17.35 -25.55 -2.22
N ASN A 165 16.10 -26.01 -2.30
CA ASN A 165 14.99 -25.20 -2.81
C ASN A 165 14.53 -24.11 -1.83
N THR A 166 14.79 -24.23 -0.52
CA THR A 166 14.32 -23.24 0.47
C THR A 166 15.09 -21.91 0.37
N ALA A 167 16.40 -21.97 0.11
CA ALA A 167 17.24 -20.78 -0.08
C ALA A 167 16.98 -20.10 -1.43
N LEU A 168 16.76 -20.88 -2.50
CA LEU A 168 16.40 -20.37 -3.81
C LEU A 168 15.03 -19.66 -3.81
N VAL A 169 14.09 -20.14 -2.98
CA VAL A 169 12.81 -19.50 -2.74
C VAL A 169 13.00 -18.19 -1.99
N MET A 170 13.75 -18.13 -0.89
CA MET A 170 14.03 -16.85 -0.20
C MET A 170 14.73 -15.82 -1.11
N GLN A 171 15.54 -16.28 -2.08
CA GLN A 171 16.18 -15.44 -3.08
C GLN A 171 15.24 -15.03 -4.23
N ALA A 172 14.31 -15.91 -4.64
CA ALA A 172 13.25 -15.61 -5.61
C ALA A 172 12.15 -14.68 -5.05
N PHE A 173 11.96 -14.67 -3.72
CA PHE A 173 11.00 -13.82 -3.01
C PHE A 173 11.59 -12.49 -2.52
N GLY A 174 12.80 -12.13 -2.96
CA GLY A 174 13.22 -10.74 -3.04
C GLY A 174 13.19 -9.98 -1.71
N ILE A 175 13.78 -10.53 -0.65
CA ILE A 175 14.02 -9.80 0.62
C ILE A 175 14.89 -8.54 0.40
N GLY A 176 15.39 -8.29 -0.81
CA GLY A 176 16.05 -7.04 -1.21
C GLY A 176 15.70 -6.55 -2.62
N SER A 177 14.53 -6.86 -3.18
CA SER A 177 14.13 -6.31 -4.49
C SER A 177 12.73 -5.71 -4.47
N GLN A 178 12.56 -4.71 -5.34
CA GLN A 178 11.38 -3.87 -5.61
C GLN A 178 10.05 -4.61 -5.85
N LEU A 179 9.99 -5.94 -5.70
CA LEU A 179 8.82 -6.80 -5.91
C LEU A 179 7.67 -6.49 -4.96
N GLY A 180 7.96 -6.05 -3.73
CA GLY A 180 6.94 -5.59 -2.79
C GLY A 180 6.19 -4.35 -3.26
N ILE A 181 6.77 -3.56 -4.17
CA ILE A 181 6.18 -2.36 -4.79
C ILE A 181 5.52 -2.73 -6.12
N ALA A 182 6.08 -3.69 -6.87
CA ALA A 182 5.65 -4.01 -8.24
C ALA A 182 4.43 -4.95 -8.36
N LEU A 183 4.02 -5.66 -7.30
CA LEU A 183 2.79 -6.45 -7.37
C LEU A 183 1.56 -5.52 -7.35
N PRO A 184 0.47 -5.83 -8.06
CA PRO A 184 -0.78 -5.09 -7.97
C PRO A 184 -1.46 -5.34 -6.62
N PHE A 185 -2.16 -4.34 -6.07
CA PHE A 185 -3.06 -4.56 -4.93
C PHE A 185 -4.33 -5.28 -5.39
N SER A 186 -4.95 -6.02 -4.48
CA SER A 186 -6.27 -6.61 -4.75
C SER A 186 -7.34 -5.52 -4.81
N ARG A 187 -8.46 -5.79 -5.52
CA ARG A 187 -9.59 -4.84 -5.56
C ARG A 187 -10.16 -4.52 -4.18
N GLU A 188 -10.12 -5.48 -3.25
CA GLU A 188 -10.57 -5.27 -1.87
C GLU A 188 -9.65 -4.27 -1.14
N GLN A 189 -8.34 -4.41 -1.29
CA GLN A 189 -7.36 -3.48 -0.72
C GLN A 189 -7.48 -2.08 -1.34
N GLU A 190 -7.73 -1.98 -2.64
CA GLU A 190 -7.97 -0.69 -3.30
C GLU A 190 -9.21 0.03 -2.76
N TYR A 191 -10.34 -0.68 -2.60
CA TYR A 191 -11.55 -0.09 -2.03
C TYR A 191 -11.43 0.25 -0.54
N GLU A 192 -10.67 -0.55 0.20
CA GLU A 192 -10.34 -0.26 1.59
C GLU A 192 -9.46 1.00 1.70
N ALA A 193 -8.44 1.12 0.85
CA ALA A 193 -7.57 2.29 0.81
C ALA A 193 -8.33 3.54 0.34
N ASP A 194 -9.26 3.43 -0.61
CA ASP A 194 -10.19 4.51 -0.97
C ASP A 194 -11.02 4.97 0.23
N HIS A 195 -11.60 4.03 0.99
CA HIS A 195 -12.44 4.36 2.15
C HIS A 195 -11.64 5.07 3.25
N ILE A 196 -10.51 4.49 3.64
CA ILE A 196 -9.64 5.06 4.68
C ILE A 196 -9.07 6.40 4.22
N GLY A 197 -8.57 6.46 2.97
CA GLY A 197 -7.96 7.66 2.38
C GLY A 197 -8.93 8.84 2.29
N LEU A 198 -10.20 8.60 1.92
CA LEU A 198 -11.23 9.64 1.94
C LEU A 198 -11.46 10.20 3.35
N ILE A 199 -11.53 9.33 4.37
CA ILE A 199 -11.72 9.75 5.77
C ILE A 199 -10.50 10.53 6.27
N LEU A 200 -9.28 10.10 5.94
CA LEU A 200 -8.06 10.80 6.33
C LEU A 200 -7.97 12.18 5.67
N SER A 201 -8.29 12.26 4.37
CA SER A 201 -8.34 13.52 3.63
C SER A 201 -9.37 14.47 4.25
N ALA A 202 -10.56 13.97 4.56
CA ALA A 202 -11.61 14.74 5.23
C ALA A 202 -11.15 15.30 6.58
N LYS A 203 -10.56 14.45 7.44
CA LYS A 203 -10.01 14.84 8.74
C LYS A 203 -8.87 15.85 8.64
N ALA A 204 -8.11 15.79 7.55
CA ALA A 204 -7.04 16.74 7.23
C ALA A 204 -7.55 18.08 6.66
N GLY A 205 -8.86 18.25 6.51
CA GLY A 205 -9.49 19.45 5.98
C GLY A 205 -9.53 19.53 4.45
N TYR A 206 -9.37 18.41 3.76
CA TYR A 206 -9.47 18.32 2.30
C TYR A 206 -10.82 17.74 1.85
N ASN A 207 -11.36 18.27 0.76
CA ASN A 207 -12.70 17.92 0.28
C ASN A 207 -12.72 16.49 -0.32
N PRO A 208 -13.46 15.52 0.27
CA PRO A 208 -13.53 14.14 -0.24
C PRO A 208 -14.04 14.02 -1.68
N ASN A 209 -14.81 14.99 -2.18
CA ASN A 209 -15.28 14.97 -3.58
C ASN A 209 -14.16 15.11 -4.60
N ALA A 210 -12.99 15.64 -4.21
CA ALA A 210 -11.85 15.81 -5.11
C ALA A 210 -11.31 14.46 -5.64
N ALA A 211 -11.52 13.36 -4.90
CA ALA A 211 -11.20 12.03 -5.39
C ALA A 211 -11.98 11.68 -6.68
N LEU A 212 -13.25 12.08 -6.80
CA LEU A 212 -14.03 11.85 -8.02
C LEU A 212 -13.45 12.64 -9.19
N THR A 213 -13.13 13.92 -8.97
CA THR A 213 -12.57 14.77 -10.02
C THR A 213 -11.22 14.27 -10.50
N PHE A 214 -10.35 13.81 -9.58
CA PHE A 214 -9.09 13.17 -9.94
C PHE A 214 -9.33 11.93 -10.83
N TRP A 215 -10.17 11.00 -10.39
CA TRP A 215 -10.43 9.76 -11.15
C TRP A 215 -11.14 10.00 -12.48
N GLU A 216 -12.00 11.02 -12.57
CA GLU A 216 -12.63 11.42 -13.83
C GLU A 216 -11.61 12.00 -14.82
N LYS A 217 -10.65 12.82 -14.36
CA LYS A 217 -9.54 13.32 -15.19
C LYS A 217 -8.66 12.18 -15.66
N PHE A 218 -8.32 11.28 -14.74
CA PHE A 218 -7.47 10.13 -14.99
C PHE A 218 -8.11 9.16 -16.00
N ALA A 219 -9.42 8.92 -15.89
CA ALA A 219 -10.16 8.04 -16.81
C ALA A 219 -10.31 8.63 -18.23
N LYS A 220 -10.42 9.96 -18.35
CA LYS A 220 -10.60 10.65 -19.64
C LYS A 220 -9.37 10.59 -20.54
N ASP A 221 -8.17 10.54 -19.97
CA ASP A 221 -6.94 10.60 -20.74
C ASP A 221 -6.71 9.33 -21.58
N GLY A 222 -7.39 8.21 -21.26
CA GLY A 222 -7.47 6.98 -22.06
C GLY A 222 -6.13 6.28 -22.34
N SER A 223 -5.02 6.92 -21.99
CA SER A 223 -3.67 6.60 -22.38
C SER A 223 -2.72 7.12 -21.30
N ASN A 224 -2.07 6.17 -20.63
CA ASN A 224 -0.87 6.36 -19.84
C ASN A 224 -0.97 6.93 -18.40
N GLY A 225 -1.65 6.19 -17.54
CA GLY A 225 -1.12 5.94 -16.20
C GLY A 225 -0.77 4.46 -16.02
N PRO A 226 0.05 3.82 -16.89
CA PRO A 226 0.20 2.37 -16.88
C PRO A 226 0.81 1.96 -15.55
N GLU A 227 1.74 2.74 -15.02
CA GLU A 227 2.42 2.45 -13.75
C GLU A 227 1.46 2.55 -12.56
N TYR A 228 0.74 3.67 -12.39
CA TYR A 228 -0.24 3.80 -11.30
C TYR A 228 -1.35 2.76 -11.39
N LEU A 229 -1.84 2.44 -12.59
CA LEU A 229 -2.83 1.37 -12.76
C LEU A 229 -2.26 -0.04 -12.65
N SER A 230 -0.95 -0.22 -12.81
CA SER A 230 -0.26 -1.51 -12.65
C SER A 230 -0.07 -1.84 -11.18
N THR A 231 0.13 -0.83 -10.32
CA THR A 231 0.15 -1.01 -8.86
C THR A 231 -1.24 -0.89 -8.22
N HIS A 232 -2.10 0.00 -8.76
CA HIS A 232 -3.47 0.30 -8.31
C HIS A 232 -4.50 0.01 -9.40
N PRO A 233 -4.85 -1.26 -9.65
CA PRO A 233 -5.82 -1.61 -10.69
C PRO A 233 -7.18 -0.96 -10.38
N ALA A 234 -7.53 0.07 -11.15
CA ALA A 234 -8.85 0.67 -11.07
C ALA A 234 -9.89 -0.36 -11.49
N GLY A 235 -10.67 -0.87 -10.54
CA GLY A 235 -11.86 -1.66 -10.87
C GLY A 235 -12.77 -0.85 -11.80
N ALA A 236 -13.48 -1.51 -12.71
CA ALA A 236 -14.41 -0.87 -13.65
C ALA A 236 -15.46 0.05 -12.97
N ASN A 237 -15.61 -0.07 -11.64
CA ASN A 237 -16.56 0.68 -10.82
C ASN A 237 -15.91 1.52 -9.71
N ARG A 238 -14.61 1.88 -9.77
CA ARG A 238 -13.95 2.65 -8.70
C ARG A 238 -14.64 3.99 -8.43
N ILE A 239 -14.98 4.76 -9.47
CA ILE A 239 -15.78 6.00 -9.34
C ILE A 239 -17.14 5.73 -8.68
N ALA A 240 -17.83 4.66 -9.07
CA ALA A 240 -19.12 4.30 -8.46
C ALA A 240 -18.97 3.94 -6.98
N LYS A 241 -17.88 3.25 -6.60
CA LYS A 241 -17.57 2.93 -5.20
C LYS A 241 -17.23 4.19 -4.40
N LEU A 242 -16.42 5.09 -4.94
CA LEU A 242 -16.12 6.38 -4.29
C LEU A 242 -17.38 7.18 -3.99
N LYS A 243 -18.34 7.21 -4.93
CA LYS A 243 -19.66 7.87 -4.71
C LYS A 243 -20.42 7.30 -3.52
N THR A 244 -20.27 6.01 -3.20
CA THR A 244 -20.93 5.42 -2.01
C THR A 244 -20.17 5.65 -0.71
N LEU A 245 -18.85 5.90 -0.78
CA LEU A 245 -17.99 6.14 0.39
C LEU A 245 -17.96 7.62 0.82
N ILE A 246 -18.07 8.54 -0.14
CA ILE A 246 -17.97 9.98 0.10
C ILE A 246 -18.93 10.49 1.19
N PRO A 247 -20.23 10.11 1.23
CA PRO A 247 -21.13 10.58 2.30
C PRO A 247 -20.63 10.27 3.71
N SER A 248 -19.96 9.13 3.92
CA SER A 248 -19.33 8.79 5.20
C SER A 248 -18.13 9.69 5.49
N ALA A 249 -17.24 9.88 4.52
CA ALA A 249 -16.06 10.74 4.68
C ALA A 249 -16.43 12.21 4.94
N MET A 250 -17.50 12.71 4.30
CA MET A 250 -18.00 14.07 4.49
C MET A 250 -18.38 14.39 5.94
N GLN A 251 -18.70 13.39 6.77
CA GLN A 251 -18.98 13.60 8.20
C GLN A 251 -17.75 14.09 8.98
N TYR A 252 -16.55 13.83 8.47
CA TYR A 252 -15.29 14.24 9.08
C TYR A 252 -14.74 15.54 8.50
N TYR A 253 -15.30 16.01 7.38
CA TYR A 253 -14.80 17.18 6.67
C TYR A 253 -15.17 18.45 7.42
N LYS A 254 -14.16 19.16 7.91
CA LYS A 254 -14.28 20.48 8.54
C LYS A 254 -13.35 21.43 7.80
N LYS A 255 -13.92 22.50 7.26
CA LYS A 255 -13.21 23.53 6.50
C LYS A 255 -12.37 24.42 7.40
#